data_AF-A0A928JSE5-F1
#
_entry.id   AF-A0A928JSE5-F1
#
_cell.length_a   1.000
_cell.length_b   1.000
_cell.length_c   1.000
_cell.angle_alpha   90.00
_cell.angle_beta   90.00
_cell.angle_gamma   90.00
#
_symmetry.space_group_name_H-M   'P 1'
#
loop_
_entity.id
_entity.type
_entity.pdbx_description
1 polymer ?
#
loop_
_entity_poly.entity_id
_entity_poly.type
_entity_poly.pdbx_seq_one_letter_code
_entity_poly.pdbx_strand_id
1 'polypeptide(L)'
;MAFNLRDGFNKYVDVSNKLGKTMNNVIGKDFFQEAKHLEEPKTFPPYDSFPQYDVPEPAQWSPLQGSEKEFSINGSTIKVSAELDTCLMYKLKFAEAAEYYTNRFKFKYYNCVNDFDSFVNFFADMYLEGLTPMAGRAYSLLLPFGVFNSDIETFTGNHCDNYNQAAISYATLAGIEATKNQNAKNLGNAVGGSVQMTGGGFGFKGAMKGAAQAEAFNIGMGLVGKLAEINSRMTQEEKAEVFSKFKQDVFFQEVYNDYFNTFYTLINTLKSSGIIAGIETKTDKKFETMILNLQNPMFPEDKLTPALVSLIQKFPFEKSCYELARSKFGETEEIKAVSSYFLG
;
A
#
# COMPACT_ATOMS: atom_id res chain seq x y z
N MET A 1 -3.77 -0.32 -44.47
CA MET A 1 -3.78 -1.79 -44.30
C MET A 1 -2.78 -2.09 -43.20
N ALA A 2 -3.23 -2.19 -41.95
CA ALA A 2 -2.34 -2.39 -40.81
C ALA A 2 -1.88 -3.86 -40.80
N PHE A 3 -0.57 -4.08 -40.83
CA PHE A 3 0.01 -5.42 -40.69
C PHE A 3 -0.43 -5.98 -39.33
N ASN A 4 -1.20 -7.07 -39.31
CA ASN A 4 -1.62 -7.70 -38.06
C ASN A 4 -0.42 -8.49 -37.48
N LEU A 5 0.44 -7.77 -36.75
CA LEU A 5 1.65 -8.29 -36.09
C LEU A 5 1.35 -9.55 -35.25
N ARG A 6 0.15 -9.66 -34.69
CA ARG A 6 -0.30 -10.84 -33.94
C ARG A 6 -0.50 -12.06 -34.83
N ASP A 7 -1.21 -11.93 -35.95
CA ASP A 7 -1.41 -13.04 -36.88
C ASP A 7 -0.08 -13.50 -37.48
N GLY A 8 0.84 -12.55 -37.70
CA GLY A 8 2.22 -12.84 -38.07
C GLY A 8 2.95 -13.65 -37.00
N PHE A 9 2.96 -13.17 -35.75
CA PHE A 9 3.63 -13.83 -34.63
C PHE A 9 3.05 -15.22 -34.34
N ASN A 10 1.73 -15.35 -34.28
CA ASN A 10 1.05 -16.61 -34.02
C ASN A 10 1.33 -17.67 -35.10
N LYS A 11 1.44 -17.27 -36.37
CA LYS A 11 1.90 -18.17 -37.44
C LYS A 11 3.35 -18.63 -37.24
N TYR A 12 4.23 -17.76 -36.74
CA TYR A 12 5.60 -18.15 -36.41
C TYR A 12 5.64 -19.11 -35.22
N VAL A 13 4.78 -18.91 -34.22
CA VAL A 13 4.63 -19.82 -33.07
C VAL A 13 4.15 -21.20 -33.55
N ASP A 14 3.13 -21.27 -34.40
CA ASP A 14 2.64 -22.53 -34.99
C ASP A 14 3.77 -23.31 -35.67
N VAL A 15 4.56 -22.63 -36.51
CA VAL A 15 5.69 -23.24 -37.22
C VAL A 15 6.77 -23.72 -36.25
N SER A 16 7.07 -22.93 -35.23
CA SER A 16 8.09 -23.25 -34.22
C SER A 16 7.68 -24.44 -33.36
N ASN A 17 6.41 -24.51 -32.94
CA ASN A 17 5.85 -25.62 -32.18
C ASN A 17 5.81 -26.91 -33.00
N LYS A 18 5.48 -26.83 -34.29
CA LYS A 18 5.49 -27.97 -35.19
C LYS A 18 6.90 -28.54 -35.38
N LEU A 19 7.90 -27.67 -35.53
CA LEU A 19 9.31 -28.06 -35.59
C LEU A 19 9.78 -28.67 -34.27
N GLY A 20 9.48 -28.04 -33.13
CA GLY A 20 9.80 -28.55 -31.79
C GLY A 20 9.22 -29.94 -31.52
N LYS A 21 7.94 -30.16 -31.84
CA LYS A 21 7.29 -31.49 -31.74
C LYS A 21 7.98 -32.54 -32.59
N THR A 22 8.35 -32.18 -33.82
CA THR A 22 9.05 -33.10 -34.74
C THR A 22 10.42 -33.47 -34.17
N MET A 23 11.15 -32.51 -33.61
CA MET A 23 12.47 -32.76 -33.01
C MET A 23 12.37 -33.56 -31.70
N ASN A 24 11.39 -33.29 -30.83
CA ASN A 24 11.16 -34.07 -29.61
C ASN A 24 10.83 -35.54 -29.94
N ASN A 25 10.01 -35.78 -30.97
CA ASN A 25 9.69 -37.13 -31.45
C ASN A 25 10.92 -37.89 -31.97
N VAL A 26 11.87 -37.20 -32.62
CA VAL A 26 13.10 -37.80 -33.13
C VAL A 26 14.10 -38.10 -31.99
N ILE A 27 14.17 -37.22 -30.99
CA ILE A 27 15.11 -37.33 -29.87
C ILE A 27 14.57 -38.28 -28.77
N GLY A 28 13.27 -38.58 -28.78
CA GLY A 28 12.61 -39.45 -27.79
C GLY A 28 12.53 -38.84 -26.40
N LYS A 29 12.72 -37.52 -26.28
CA LYS A 29 12.64 -36.73 -25.06
C LYS A 29 12.04 -35.37 -25.36
N ASP A 30 11.19 -34.87 -24.46
CA ASP A 30 10.64 -33.52 -24.54
C ASP A 30 11.71 -32.49 -24.12
N PHE A 31 12.51 -32.06 -25.10
CA PHE A 31 13.58 -31.10 -24.90
C PHE A 31 13.17 -29.68 -25.28
N PHE A 32 12.40 -29.53 -26.37
CA PHE A 32 11.88 -28.24 -26.82
C PHE A 32 10.49 -28.00 -26.23
N GLN A 33 10.35 -26.95 -25.41
CA GLN A 33 9.06 -26.49 -24.89
C GLN A 33 8.27 -25.75 -25.97
N GLU A 34 6.93 -25.84 -25.94
CA GLU A 34 6.07 -25.12 -26.88
C GLU A 34 6.11 -23.61 -26.63
N ALA A 35 6.34 -22.84 -27.69
CA ALA A 35 6.14 -21.41 -27.72
C ALA A 35 4.63 -21.08 -27.66
N LYS A 36 4.27 -19.98 -27.00
CA LYS A 36 2.86 -19.61 -26.74
C LYS A 36 2.35 -18.60 -27.77
N HIS A 37 1.08 -18.75 -28.15
CA HIS A 37 0.38 -17.77 -28.99
C HIS A 37 0.06 -16.51 -28.19
N LEU A 38 0.06 -15.37 -28.87
CA LEU A 38 -0.51 -14.12 -28.36
C LEU A 38 -2.04 -14.16 -28.47
N GLU A 39 -2.72 -13.94 -27.35
CA GLU A 39 -4.18 -13.88 -27.27
C GLU A 39 -4.74 -12.51 -27.74
N GLU A 40 -6.04 -12.44 -28.05
CA GLU A 40 -6.70 -11.14 -28.31
C GLU A 40 -6.65 -10.31 -27.02
N PRO A 41 -6.39 -9.00 -27.07
CA PRO A 41 -6.62 -8.13 -25.91
C PRO A 41 -8.11 -8.20 -25.53
N LYS A 42 -8.43 -8.58 -24.29
CA LYS A 42 -9.79 -8.46 -23.77
C LYS A 42 -10.21 -6.99 -23.79
N THR A 43 -11.41 -6.73 -24.28
CA THR A 43 -12.03 -5.40 -24.21
C THR A 43 -12.80 -5.27 -22.91
N PHE A 44 -12.53 -4.21 -22.16
CA PHE A 44 -13.20 -3.93 -20.90
C PHE A 44 -14.17 -2.76 -21.05
N PRO A 45 -15.34 -2.79 -20.38
CA PRO A 45 -16.22 -1.63 -20.32
C PRO A 45 -15.53 -0.48 -19.57
N PRO A 46 -15.92 0.78 -19.82
CA PRO A 46 -15.37 1.93 -19.10
C PRO A 46 -15.56 1.80 -17.58
N TYR A 47 -14.59 2.23 -16.78
CA TYR A 47 -14.65 2.11 -15.32
C TYR A 47 -15.91 2.78 -14.70
N ASP A 48 -16.26 3.98 -15.18
CA ASP A 48 -17.47 4.68 -14.74
C ASP A 48 -18.80 4.03 -15.17
N SER A 49 -18.78 2.98 -16.00
CA SER A 49 -20.00 2.25 -16.35
C SER A 49 -20.48 1.29 -15.26
N PHE A 50 -19.62 0.95 -14.29
CA PHE A 50 -19.99 0.12 -13.15
C PHE A 50 -20.76 0.92 -12.10
N PRO A 51 -21.61 0.26 -11.29
CA PRO A 51 -22.34 0.91 -10.20
C PRO A 51 -21.45 1.81 -9.33
N GLN A 52 -22.01 2.94 -8.90
CA GLN A 52 -21.34 3.86 -7.99
C GLN A 52 -21.63 3.45 -6.55
N TYR A 53 -20.64 3.64 -5.68
CA TYR A 53 -20.82 3.40 -4.25
C TYR A 53 -21.70 4.51 -3.67
N ASP A 54 -22.87 4.14 -3.16
CA ASP A 54 -23.95 5.05 -2.78
C ASP A 54 -23.91 5.49 -1.31
N VAL A 55 -23.00 4.92 -0.52
CA VAL A 55 -22.76 5.36 0.85
C VAL A 55 -22.09 6.74 0.82
N PRO A 56 -22.65 7.75 1.50
CA PRO A 56 -22.09 9.09 1.52
C PRO A 56 -20.65 9.10 2.03
N GLU A 57 -19.80 9.86 1.34
CA GLU A 57 -18.42 10.03 1.73
C GLU A 57 -18.31 10.75 3.08
N PRO A 58 -17.39 10.34 3.98
CA PRO A 58 -17.22 11.00 5.27
C PRO A 58 -16.96 12.50 5.13
N ALA A 59 -17.48 13.32 6.02
CA ALA A 59 -17.20 14.76 6.00
C ALA A 59 -15.70 15.05 6.21
N GLN A 60 -15.21 16.17 5.65
CA GLN A 60 -13.86 16.64 5.93
C GLN A 60 -13.68 16.88 7.43
N TRP A 61 -12.51 16.54 7.97
CA TRP A 61 -12.26 16.67 9.39
C TRP A 61 -12.08 18.13 9.80
N SER A 62 -12.70 18.52 10.91
CA SER A 62 -12.48 19.82 11.53
C SER A 62 -11.15 19.84 12.29
N PRO A 63 -10.51 21.02 12.43
CA PRO A 63 -9.40 21.21 13.35
C PRO A 63 -9.76 20.75 14.78
N LEU A 64 -8.85 20.01 15.39
CA LEU A 64 -8.90 19.56 16.78
C LEU A 64 -7.71 20.17 17.51
N GLN A 65 -7.83 20.29 18.83
CA GLN A 65 -6.76 20.78 19.68
C GLN A 65 -6.59 19.81 20.85
N GLY A 66 -5.44 19.15 20.85
CA GLY A 66 -5.00 18.30 21.94
C GLY A 66 -4.42 19.11 23.11
N SER A 67 -3.99 18.38 24.12
CA SER A 67 -3.40 18.89 25.35
C SER A 67 -2.26 17.97 25.77
N GLU A 68 -1.30 18.50 26.53
CA GLU A 68 -0.25 17.66 27.10
C GLU A 68 -0.86 16.57 27.98
N LYS A 69 -0.40 15.33 27.81
CA LYS A 69 -0.77 14.19 28.64
C LYS A 69 0.45 13.62 29.32
N GLU A 70 0.25 13.09 30.51
CA GLU A 70 1.25 12.33 31.23
C GLU A 70 0.66 11.00 31.68
N PHE A 71 1.45 9.94 31.50
CA PHE A 71 1.15 8.60 32.01
C PHE A 71 2.30 8.16 32.91
N SER A 72 2.00 7.41 33.97
CA SER A 72 3.03 6.82 34.81
C SER A 72 3.08 5.32 34.58
N ILE A 73 4.29 4.75 34.52
CA ILE A 73 4.53 3.31 34.58
C ILE A 73 5.59 3.10 35.65
N ASN A 74 5.23 2.45 36.76
CA ASN A 74 6.17 2.13 37.86
C ASN A 74 7.04 3.32 38.28
N GLY A 75 6.42 4.49 38.48
CA GLY A 75 7.09 5.73 38.92
C GLY A 75 7.91 6.46 37.84
N SER A 76 7.99 5.93 36.61
CA SER A 76 8.55 6.65 35.45
C SER A 76 7.43 7.28 34.62
N THR A 77 7.65 8.49 34.11
CA THR A 77 6.63 9.26 33.39
C THR A 77 6.82 9.21 31.88
N ILE A 78 5.76 8.88 31.14
CA ILE A 78 5.62 9.06 29.70
C ILE A 78 4.93 10.39 29.46
N LYS A 79 5.56 11.26 28.67
CA LYS A 79 5.00 12.56 28.28
C LYS A 79 4.53 12.54 26.84
N VAL A 80 3.36 13.13 26.60
CA VAL A 80 2.75 13.30 25.28
C VAL A 80 2.54 14.78 25.05
N SER A 81 3.10 15.32 23.96
CA SER A 81 2.90 16.72 23.61
C SER A 81 1.47 16.97 23.11
N ALA A 82 1.02 18.22 23.18
CA ALA A 82 -0.31 18.59 22.68
C ALA A 82 -0.47 18.29 21.17
N GLU A 83 0.61 18.38 20.39
CA GLU A 83 0.61 18.08 18.95
C GLU A 83 0.44 16.59 18.69
N LEU A 84 1.12 15.74 19.45
CA LEU A 84 0.94 14.29 19.35
C LEU A 84 -0.47 13.88 19.82
N ASP A 85 -0.96 14.43 20.93
CA ASP A 85 -2.35 14.21 21.40
C ASP A 85 -3.35 14.62 20.31
N THR A 86 -3.15 15.78 19.68
CA THR A 86 -3.97 16.24 18.55
C THR A 86 -3.98 15.21 17.42
N CYS A 87 -2.83 14.64 17.04
CA CYS A 87 -2.77 13.60 16.03
C CYS A 87 -3.53 12.34 16.45
N LEU A 88 -3.37 11.89 17.70
CA LEU A 88 -4.04 10.69 18.23
C LEU A 88 -5.55 10.85 18.24
N MET A 89 -6.07 12.05 18.49
CA MET A 89 -7.51 12.34 18.39
C MET A 89 -8.06 12.13 16.97
N TYR A 90 -7.23 12.27 15.93
CA TYR A 90 -7.62 11.97 14.55
C TYR A 90 -7.55 10.47 14.21
N LYS A 91 -6.86 9.63 14.98
CA LYS A 91 -6.60 8.23 14.63
C LYS A 91 -7.87 7.44 14.31
N LEU A 92 -8.93 7.61 15.11
CA LEU A 92 -10.23 6.97 14.84
C LEU A 92 -10.86 7.49 13.55
N LYS A 93 -10.76 8.80 13.27
CA LYS A 93 -11.24 9.40 12.02
C LYS A 93 -10.51 8.88 10.79
N PHE A 94 -9.20 8.61 10.93
CA PHE A 94 -8.42 7.92 9.89
C PHE A 94 -8.91 6.49 9.67
N ALA A 95 -9.18 5.74 10.75
CA ALA A 95 -9.70 4.37 10.66
C ALA A 95 -11.09 4.32 9.99
N GLU A 96 -12.01 5.20 10.39
CA GLU A 96 -13.35 5.33 9.79
C GLU A 96 -13.29 5.67 8.29
N ALA A 97 -12.44 6.63 7.91
CA ALA A 97 -12.28 7.00 6.50
C ALA A 97 -11.61 5.88 5.69
N ALA A 98 -10.57 5.23 6.23
CA ALA A 98 -9.91 4.10 5.58
C ALA A 98 -10.88 2.92 5.38
N GLU A 99 -11.73 2.63 6.37
CA GLU A 99 -12.79 1.62 6.26
C GLU A 99 -13.78 1.97 5.15
N TYR A 100 -14.25 3.23 5.11
CA TYR A 100 -15.13 3.70 4.05
C TYR A 100 -14.52 3.49 2.65
N TYR A 101 -13.29 3.97 2.41
CA TYR A 101 -12.66 3.83 1.09
C TYR A 101 -12.31 2.38 0.76
N THR A 102 -12.02 1.55 1.75
CA THR A 102 -11.84 0.10 1.56
C THR A 102 -13.16 -0.56 1.16
N ASN A 103 -14.27 -0.17 1.77
CA ASN A 103 -15.59 -0.70 1.40
C ASN A 103 -16.00 -0.24 0.00
N ARG A 104 -15.67 0.99 -0.38
CA ARG A 104 -15.81 1.47 -1.77
C ARG A 104 -14.95 0.64 -2.74
N PHE A 105 -13.70 0.37 -2.40
CA PHE A 105 -12.81 -0.49 -3.18
C PHE A 105 -13.41 -1.90 -3.36
N LYS A 106 -13.84 -2.53 -2.26
CA LYS A 106 -14.48 -3.86 -2.27
C LYS A 106 -15.74 -3.86 -3.14
N PHE A 107 -16.59 -2.85 -2.99
CA PHE A 107 -17.80 -2.70 -3.79
C PHE A 107 -17.47 -2.65 -5.29
N LYS A 108 -16.51 -1.82 -5.69
CA LYS A 108 -16.07 -1.75 -7.09
C LYS A 108 -15.46 -3.07 -7.56
N TYR A 109 -14.59 -3.67 -6.74
CA TYR A 109 -13.96 -4.97 -7.03
C TYR A 109 -15.00 -6.03 -7.36
N TYR A 110 -16.02 -6.22 -6.51
CA TYR A 110 -17.06 -7.22 -6.73
C TYR A 110 -17.96 -6.95 -7.95
N ASN A 111 -17.99 -5.73 -8.47
CA ASN A 111 -18.78 -5.37 -9.64
C ASN A 111 -17.99 -5.43 -10.96
N CYS A 112 -16.67 -5.25 -10.93
CA CYS A 112 -15.86 -5.14 -12.15
C CYS A 112 -14.77 -6.22 -12.32
N VAL A 113 -14.39 -6.93 -11.25
CA VAL A 113 -13.34 -7.94 -11.29
C VAL A 113 -13.94 -9.34 -11.29
N ASN A 114 -13.73 -10.06 -12.39
CA ASN A 114 -14.18 -11.45 -12.58
C ASN A 114 -13.02 -12.43 -12.75
N ASP A 115 -11.85 -11.93 -13.15
CA ASP A 115 -10.67 -12.71 -13.49
C ASP A 115 -9.39 -11.87 -13.35
N PHE A 116 -8.25 -12.50 -13.62
CA PHE A 116 -6.95 -11.84 -13.61
C PHE A 116 -6.88 -10.61 -14.52
N ASP A 117 -7.39 -10.70 -15.75
CA ASP A 117 -7.27 -9.62 -16.73
C ASP A 117 -8.09 -8.39 -16.31
N SER A 118 -9.32 -8.58 -15.82
CA SER A 118 -10.15 -7.50 -15.28
C SER A 118 -9.56 -6.90 -14.00
N PHE A 119 -8.94 -7.71 -13.13
CA PHE A 119 -8.24 -7.19 -11.96
C PHE A 119 -7.07 -6.28 -12.35
N VAL A 120 -6.22 -6.73 -13.27
CA VAL A 120 -5.10 -5.93 -13.79
C VAL A 120 -5.57 -4.65 -14.47
N ASN A 121 -6.70 -4.71 -15.18
CA ASN A 121 -7.24 -3.55 -15.88
C ASN A 121 -7.79 -2.48 -14.93
N PHE A 122 -8.50 -2.89 -13.86
CA PHE A 122 -9.25 -1.94 -13.01
C PHE A 122 -8.57 -1.60 -11.67
N PHE A 123 -7.53 -2.33 -11.25
CA PHE A 123 -6.92 -2.13 -9.93
C PHE A 123 -6.51 -0.68 -9.66
N ALA A 124 -5.80 -0.04 -10.60
CA ALA A 124 -5.30 1.31 -10.41
C ALA A 124 -6.45 2.32 -10.22
N ASP A 125 -7.51 2.22 -11.02
CA ASP A 125 -8.68 3.10 -10.88
C ASP A 125 -9.37 2.90 -9.52
N MET A 126 -9.62 1.65 -9.12
CA MET A 126 -10.23 1.32 -7.81
C MET A 126 -9.38 1.81 -6.62
N TYR A 127 -8.06 1.60 -6.68
CA TYR A 127 -7.13 1.96 -5.61
C TYR A 127 -7.01 3.47 -5.46
N LEU A 128 -6.87 4.19 -6.58
CA LEU A 128 -6.72 5.65 -6.57
C LEU A 128 -8.02 6.38 -6.21
N GLU A 129 -9.18 5.79 -6.51
CA GLU A 129 -10.49 6.31 -6.11
C GLU A 129 -10.64 6.39 -4.58
N GLY A 130 -9.94 5.52 -3.83
CA GLY A 130 -9.87 5.58 -2.36
C GLY A 130 -8.67 6.37 -1.84
N LEU A 131 -7.48 6.14 -2.37
CA LEU A 131 -6.25 6.74 -1.85
C LEU A 131 -6.22 8.27 -2.02
N THR A 132 -6.68 8.78 -3.16
CA THR A 132 -6.63 10.22 -3.48
C THR A 132 -7.37 11.07 -2.44
N PRO A 133 -8.67 10.83 -2.14
CA PRO A 133 -9.36 11.60 -1.13
C PRO A 133 -8.85 11.34 0.29
N MET A 134 -8.33 10.14 0.59
CA MET A 134 -7.69 9.84 1.88
C MET A 134 -6.43 10.69 2.10
N ALA A 135 -5.54 10.75 1.10
CA ALA A 135 -4.36 11.59 1.13
C ALA A 135 -4.71 13.08 1.22
N GLY A 136 -5.74 13.54 0.49
CA GLY A 136 -6.23 14.91 0.56
C GLY A 136 -6.71 15.31 1.96
N ARG A 137 -7.40 14.42 2.67
CA ARG A 137 -7.83 14.63 4.06
C ARG A 137 -6.65 14.74 5.01
N ALA A 138 -5.72 13.80 4.91
CA ALA A 138 -4.52 13.75 5.76
C ALA A 138 -3.62 14.97 5.55
N TYR A 139 -3.35 15.32 4.30
CA TYR A 139 -2.58 16.49 3.93
C TYR A 139 -3.20 17.80 4.43
N SER A 140 -4.52 17.93 4.34
CA SER A 140 -5.23 19.13 4.81
C SER A 140 -5.02 19.38 6.31
N LEU A 141 -4.72 18.34 7.11
CA LEU A 141 -4.38 18.50 8.53
C LEU A 141 -3.02 19.17 8.75
N LEU A 142 -2.10 19.20 7.79
CA LEU A 142 -0.83 19.91 7.95
C LEU A 142 -1.02 21.42 8.22
N LEU A 143 -2.07 22.01 7.64
CA LEU A 143 -2.37 23.44 7.77
C LEU A 143 -2.65 23.90 9.21
N PRO A 144 -3.57 23.26 9.99
CA PRO A 144 -3.77 23.63 11.38
C PRO A 144 -2.56 23.35 12.28
N PHE A 145 -1.62 22.48 11.88
CA PHE A 145 -0.33 22.30 12.57
C PHE A 145 0.72 23.35 12.17
N GLY A 146 0.38 24.31 11.30
CA GLY A 146 1.30 25.37 10.87
C GLY A 146 2.29 24.96 9.77
N VAL A 147 2.08 23.82 9.12
CA VAL A 147 2.92 23.34 8.03
C VAL A 147 2.35 23.81 6.69
N PHE A 148 2.93 24.87 6.14
CA PHE A 148 2.46 25.54 4.91
C PHE A 148 3.36 25.31 3.68
N ASN A 149 4.52 24.71 3.87
CA ASN A 149 5.54 24.48 2.84
C ASN A 149 5.54 23.03 2.31
N SER A 150 4.55 22.22 2.70
CA SER A 150 4.33 20.90 2.15
C SER A 150 3.31 21.00 1.01
N ASP A 151 3.53 20.24 -0.06
CA ASP A 151 2.58 20.09 -1.15
C ASP A 151 1.99 18.67 -1.17
N ILE A 152 0.83 18.52 -1.79
CA ILE A 152 0.12 17.24 -1.84
C ILE A 152 0.87 16.17 -2.65
N GLU A 153 1.69 16.55 -3.64
CA GLU A 153 2.49 15.59 -4.42
C GLU A 153 3.51 14.94 -3.51
N THR A 154 4.37 15.73 -2.88
CA THR A 154 5.40 15.25 -1.97
C THR A 154 4.81 14.42 -0.83
N PHE A 155 3.64 14.81 -0.30
CA PHE A 155 2.95 14.01 0.71
C PHE A 155 2.51 12.64 0.18
N THR A 156 1.81 12.61 -0.96
CA THR A 156 1.31 11.37 -1.58
C THR A 156 2.46 10.49 -2.06
N GLY A 157 3.56 11.05 -2.54
CA GLY A 157 4.76 10.31 -2.90
C GLY A 157 5.42 9.63 -1.74
N ASN A 158 5.71 10.39 -0.69
CA ASN A 158 6.22 9.83 0.54
C ASN A 158 5.32 8.72 1.08
N HIS A 159 3.99 8.88 0.98
CA HIS A 159 3.06 7.82 1.33
C HIS A 159 3.29 6.57 0.49
N CYS A 160 3.25 6.70 -0.83
CA CYS A 160 3.29 5.56 -1.72
C CYS A 160 4.67 4.87 -1.80
N ASP A 161 5.75 5.56 -1.46
CA ASP A 161 7.08 4.94 -1.32
C ASP A 161 7.18 4.06 -0.06
N ASN A 162 6.37 4.35 0.95
CA ASN A 162 6.51 3.80 2.29
C ASN A 162 5.39 2.84 2.70
N TYR A 163 4.20 2.98 2.10
CA TYR A 163 2.95 2.33 2.50
C TYR A 163 2.12 1.93 1.27
N ASN A 164 2.58 0.89 0.57
CA ASN A 164 2.04 0.46 -0.72
C ASN A 164 1.89 -1.07 -0.79
N GLN A 165 1.53 -1.69 0.32
CA GLN A 165 1.53 -3.15 0.44
C GLN A 165 0.52 -3.78 -0.52
N ALA A 166 -0.66 -3.17 -0.72
CA ALA A 166 -1.62 -3.66 -1.70
C ALA A 166 -1.05 -3.56 -3.13
N ALA A 167 -0.36 -2.47 -3.47
CA ALA A 167 0.28 -2.32 -4.76
C ALA A 167 1.41 -3.36 -4.98
N ILE A 168 2.16 -3.71 -3.93
CA ILE A 168 3.17 -4.77 -3.96
C ILE A 168 2.52 -6.14 -4.16
N SER A 169 1.47 -6.47 -3.41
CA SER A 169 0.75 -7.75 -3.54
C SER A 169 0.09 -7.89 -4.91
N TYR A 170 -0.46 -6.80 -5.43
CA TYR A 170 -0.95 -6.71 -6.80
C TYR A 170 0.15 -7.01 -7.83
N ALA A 171 1.31 -6.37 -7.70
CA ALA A 171 2.45 -6.61 -8.59
C ALA A 171 2.95 -8.06 -8.50
N THR A 172 3.05 -8.59 -7.27
CA THR A 172 3.51 -9.95 -6.99
C THR A 172 2.56 -11.01 -7.55
N LEU A 173 1.24 -10.82 -7.37
CA LEU A 173 0.24 -11.71 -7.95
C LEU A 173 0.47 -11.84 -9.45
N ALA A 174 0.72 -10.72 -10.11
CA ALA A 174 0.90 -10.71 -11.54
C ALA A 174 2.34 -10.96 -12.01
N GLY A 175 3.13 -11.68 -11.21
CA GLY A 175 4.43 -12.21 -11.60
C GLY A 175 5.54 -11.17 -11.71
N ILE A 176 5.29 -9.92 -11.28
CA ILE A 176 6.36 -8.96 -11.06
C ILE A 176 6.97 -9.34 -9.72
N GLU A 177 8.08 -10.08 -9.73
CA GLU A 177 8.91 -10.20 -8.52
C GLU A 177 9.24 -8.79 -8.04
N ALA A 178 8.55 -8.31 -7.03
CA ALA A 178 8.89 -7.08 -6.34
C ALA A 178 10.14 -7.38 -5.50
N THR A 179 11.29 -7.54 -6.17
CA THR A 179 12.58 -7.61 -5.49
C THR A 179 12.76 -6.25 -4.82
N LYS A 180 12.54 -6.20 -3.50
CA LYS A 180 12.69 -5.00 -2.67
C LYS A 180 14.13 -4.45 -2.62
N ASN A 181 15.00 -4.83 -3.55
CA ASN A 181 16.44 -4.58 -3.50
C ASN A 181 17.14 -4.20 -4.82
N GLN A 182 16.44 -3.83 -5.89
CA GLN A 182 17.12 -3.13 -6.98
C GLN A 182 16.23 -2.07 -7.63
N ASN A 183 16.64 -0.82 -7.43
CA ASN A 183 16.31 0.34 -8.26
C ASN A 183 15.11 1.22 -7.89
N ALA A 184 15.04 1.68 -6.64
CA ALA A 184 14.43 2.99 -6.36
C ALA A 184 15.12 4.17 -7.12
N LYS A 185 16.26 3.93 -7.77
CA LYS A 185 16.97 4.91 -8.62
C LYS A 185 16.77 4.75 -10.14
N ASN A 186 16.13 3.68 -10.66
CA ASN A 186 15.94 3.52 -12.12
C ASN A 186 14.48 3.51 -12.57
N LEU A 187 13.51 3.83 -11.72
CA LEU A 187 12.11 3.92 -12.13
C LEU A 187 11.83 5.08 -13.11
N GLY A 188 12.73 6.07 -13.20
CA GLY A 188 12.54 7.27 -14.02
C GLY A 188 12.98 7.19 -15.49
N ASN A 189 13.78 6.20 -15.92
CA ASN A 189 14.47 6.29 -17.22
C ASN A 189 14.36 5.09 -18.16
N ALA A 190 13.54 4.08 -17.88
CA ALA A 190 13.34 2.96 -18.79
C ALA A 190 11.86 2.56 -18.86
N VAL A 191 11.11 3.31 -19.67
CA VAL A 191 10.02 2.91 -20.60
C VAL A 191 9.23 4.21 -20.90
N GLY A 192 9.92 5.13 -21.58
CA GLY A 192 9.28 6.18 -22.37
C GLY A 192 9.07 5.64 -23.77
N GLY A 193 8.05 4.82 -23.98
CA GLY A 193 7.85 4.17 -25.27
C GLY A 193 6.61 3.30 -25.33
N SER A 194 5.52 3.90 -25.82
CA SER A 194 4.37 3.23 -26.44
C SER A 194 3.68 2.10 -25.66
N VAL A 195 2.81 2.49 -24.72
CA VAL A 195 1.50 1.84 -24.58
C VAL A 195 0.45 2.88 -24.91
N GLN A 196 0.07 2.97 -26.18
CA GLN A 196 -1.17 3.64 -26.56
C GLN A 196 -2.32 2.69 -26.23
N MET A 197 -2.98 2.89 -25.09
CA MET A 197 -4.28 2.29 -24.84
C MET A 197 -5.33 3.01 -25.70
N THR A 198 -5.64 2.45 -26.86
CA THR A 198 -6.87 2.73 -27.60
C THR A 198 -8.05 2.13 -26.83
N GLY A 199 -8.59 2.91 -25.90
CA GLY A 199 -9.84 2.63 -25.19
C GLY A 199 -10.48 3.96 -24.84
N GLY A 200 -11.32 4.47 -25.75
CA GLY A 200 -12.05 5.72 -25.56
C GLY A 200 -13.10 5.57 -24.46
N GLY A 201 -13.11 6.52 -23.52
CA GLY A 201 -14.13 6.62 -22.49
C GLY A 201 -13.66 7.46 -21.31
N PHE A 202 -14.11 8.71 -21.27
CA PHE A 202 -13.98 9.63 -20.14
C PHE A 202 -14.64 9.04 -18.89
N GLY A 203 -13.90 8.24 -18.12
CA GLY A 203 -14.47 7.43 -17.04
C GLY A 203 -13.73 7.48 -15.70
N PHE A 204 -12.80 8.42 -15.51
CA PHE A 204 -12.08 8.82 -14.27
C PHE A 204 -10.91 9.73 -14.70
N LYS A 205 -10.23 9.31 -15.79
CA LYS A 205 -9.03 9.93 -16.40
C LYS A 205 -9.21 11.36 -16.91
N GLY A 206 -10.44 11.78 -17.22
CA GLY A 206 -10.73 13.13 -17.74
C GLY A 206 -11.21 14.14 -16.69
N ALA A 207 -11.58 13.70 -15.49
CA ALA A 207 -12.19 14.54 -14.45
C ALA A 207 -11.23 14.94 -13.33
N MET A 208 -10.09 14.26 -13.18
CA MET A 208 -9.09 14.60 -12.18
C MET A 208 -8.06 15.58 -12.76
N LYS A 209 -8.09 16.82 -12.26
CA LYS A 209 -7.11 17.87 -12.49
C LYS A 209 -6.38 18.09 -11.17
N GLY A 210 -5.22 17.44 -10.97
CA GLY A 210 -4.48 17.58 -9.73
C GLY A 210 -3.12 16.90 -9.71
N ALA A 211 -2.28 17.44 -8.86
CA ALA A 211 -0.87 17.17 -8.62
C ALA A 211 -0.63 15.78 -7.95
N ALA A 212 -1.39 15.45 -6.90
CA ALA A 212 -1.38 14.15 -6.22
C ALA A 212 -1.64 12.95 -7.15
N GLN A 213 -2.32 13.21 -8.27
CA GLN A 213 -2.60 12.21 -9.28
C GLN A 213 -1.32 11.78 -9.97
N ALA A 214 -0.35 12.65 -10.27
CA ALA A 214 0.80 12.30 -11.09
C ALA A 214 1.66 11.18 -10.48
N GLU A 215 1.88 11.18 -9.17
CA GLU A 215 2.73 10.19 -8.52
C GLU A 215 2.02 8.86 -8.25
N ALA A 216 0.79 8.92 -7.75
CA ALA A 216 -0.03 7.72 -7.58
C ALA A 216 -0.40 7.10 -8.95
N PHE A 217 -0.54 7.93 -9.98
CA PHE A 217 -0.66 7.53 -11.38
C PHE A 217 0.66 7.00 -11.95
N ASN A 218 1.83 7.49 -11.54
CA ASN A 218 3.12 6.93 -11.93
C ASN A 218 3.32 5.53 -11.35
N ILE A 219 2.88 5.27 -10.12
CA ILE A 219 2.85 3.92 -9.55
C ILE A 219 1.82 3.05 -10.28
N GLY A 220 0.60 3.55 -10.44
CA GLY A 220 -0.48 2.85 -11.15
C GLY A 220 -0.10 2.49 -12.58
N MET A 221 0.41 3.44 -13.38
CA MET A 221 0.81 3.25 -14.76
C MET A 221 2.15 2.51 -14.91
N GLY A 222 3.10 2.75 -14.01
CA GLY A 222 4.38 2.03 -13.99
C GLY A 222 4.21 0.54 -13.68
N LEU A 223 3.26 0.20 -12.81
CA LEU A 223 2.84 -1.19 -12.57
C LEU A 223 2.00 -1.72 -13.74
N VAL A 224 0.93 -1.01 -14.16
CA VAL A 224 0.06 -1.44 -15.27
C VAL A 224 0.86 -1.70 -16.56
N GLY A 225 1.86 -0.89 -16.89
CA GLY A 225 2.73 -1.12 -18.06
C GLY A 225 3.52 -2.44 -17.99
N LYS A 226 4.13 -2.74 -16.84
CA LYS A 226 4.83 -4.02 -16.61
C LYS A 226 3.88 -5.21 -16.60
N LEU A 227 2.66 -4.99 -16.12
CA LEU A 227 1.63 -6.01 -16.05
C LEU A 227 1.04 -6.32 -17.41
N ALA A 228 0.85 -5.33 -18.28
CA ALA A 228 0.45 -5.56 -19.66
C ALA A 228 1.48 -6.44 -20.38
N GLU A 229 2.78 -6.24 -20.12
CA GLU A 229 3.85 -7.08 -20.65
C GLU A 229 3.76 -8.52 -20.13
N ILE A 230 3.63 -8.74 -18.82
CA ILE A 230 3.54 -10.10 -18.25
C ILE A 230 2.24 -10.79 -18.67
N ASN A 231 1.12 -10.06 -18.63
CA ASN A 231 -0.19 -10.54 -19.02
C ASN A 231 -0.23 -11.03 -20.49
N SER A 232 0.56 -10.43 -21.37
CA SER A 232 0.71 -10.87 -22.76
C SER A 232 1.46 -12.19 -22.94
N ARG A 233 2.18 -12.65 -21.90
CA ARG A 233 3.02 -13.87 -21.91
C ARG A 233 2.39 -15.07 -21.20
N MET A 234 1.32 -14.86 -20.42
CA MET A 234 0.61 -15.90 -19.67
C MET A 234 -0.57 -16.46 -20.48
N THR A 235 -0.83 -17.77 -20.38
CA THR A 235 -2.06 -18.39 -20.91
C THR A 235 -3.24 -18.13 -19.99
N GLN A 236 -4.47 -18.31 -20.47
CA GLN A 236 -5.67 -18.22 -19.63
C GLN A 236 -5.64 -19.19 -18.45
N GLU A 237 -5.11 -20.41 -18.62
CA GLU A 237 -4.97 -21.38 -17.52
C GLU A 237 -4.02 -20.87 -16.44
N GLU A 238 -2.87 -20.30 -16.83
CA GLU A 238 -1.90 -19.72 -15.89
C GLU A 238 -2.48 -18.51 -15.15
N LYS A 239 -3.21 -17.64 -15.87
CA LYS A 239 -3.92 -16.51 -15.27
C LYS A 239 -4.97 -16.96 -14.27
N ALA A 240 -5.76 -17.99 -14.61
CA ALA A 240 -6.75 -18.57 -13.73
C ALA A 240 -6.10 -19.22 -12.51
N GLU A 241 -5.00 -19.95 -12.68
CA GLU A 241 -4.26 -20.58 -11.58
C GLU A 241 -3.72 -19.52 -10.61
N VAL A 242 -3.06 -18.48 -11.13
CA VAL A 242 -2.53 -17.37 -10.32
C VAL A 242 -3.65 -16.66 -9.57
N PHE A 243 -4.72 -16.31 -10.28
CA PHE A 243 -5.86 -15.61 -9.68
C PHE A 243 -6.60 -16.48 -8.65
N SER A 244 -6.64 -17.81 -8.83
CA SER A 244 -7.24 -18.72 -7.85
C SER A 244 -6.51 -18.73 -6.50
N LYS A 245 -5.22 -18.40 -6.48
CA LYS A 245 -4.38 -18.30 -5.28
C LYS A 245 -4.48 -16.92 -4.60
N PHE A 246 -5.15 -15.95 -5.24
CA PHE A 246 -5.31 -14.62 -4.71
C PHE A 246 -6.20 -14.63 -3.47
N LYS A 247 -5.63 -14.20 -2.33
CA LYS A 247 -6.35 -14.13 -1.06
C LYS A 247 -7.01 -12.77 -0.91
N GLN A 248 -8.25 -12.66 -1.39
CA GLN A 248 -9.01 -11.41 -1.42
C GLN A 248 -9.08 -10.72 -0.04
N ASP A 249 -9.37 -11.47 1.02
CA ASP A 249 -9.48 -10.90 2.37
C ASP A 249 -8.16 -10.29 2.87
N VAL A 250 -7.05 -10.96 2.61
CA VAL A 250 -5.70 -10.45 2.95
C VAL A 250 -5.43 -9.18 2.16
N PHE A 251 -5.72 -9.21 0.85
CA PHE A 251 -5.51 -8.06 -0.01
C PHE A 251 -6.36 -6.85 0.39
N PHE A 252 -7.64 -7.05 0.74
CA PHE A 252 -8.48 -5.96 1.21
C PHE A 252 -7.99 -5.38 2.53
N GLN A 253 -7.38 -6.19 3.40
CA GLN A 253 -6.71 -5.68 4.59
C GLN A 253 -5.47 -4.85 4.24
N GLU A 254 -4.72 -5.23 3.21
CA GLU A 254 -3.60 -4.44 2.71
C GLU A 254 -4.07 -3.11 2.11
N VAL A 255 -5.18 -3.08 1.38
CA VAL A 255 -5.80 -1.84 0.87
C VAL A 255 -6.21 -0.94 2.04
N TYR A 256 -6.86 -1.49 3.06
CA TYR A 256 -7.18 -0.75 4.27
C TYR A 256 -5.93 -0.19 4.94
N ASN A 257 -4.90 -1.00 5.09
CA ASN A 257 -3.66 -0.59 5.75
C ASN A 257 -2.99 0.54 4.97
N ASP A 258 -2.90 0.46 3.64
CA ASP A 258 -2.37 1.53 2.81
C ASP A 258 -3.16 2.83 3.05
N TYR A 259 -4.49 2.81 2.99
CA TYR A 259 -5.30 4.01 3.24
C TYR A 259 -5.12 4.55 4.67
N PHE A 260 -5.18 3.69 5.69
CA PHE A 260 -4.98 4.06 7.08
C PHE A 260 -3.59 4.66 7.33
N ASN A 261 -2.55 4.14 6.67
CA ASN A 261 -1.17 4.55 6.83
C ASN A 261 -0.87 5.98 6.33
N THR A 262 -1.83 6.65 5.67
CA THR A 262 -1.78 8.11 5.51
C THR A 262 -1.67 8.84 6.87
N PHE A 263 -2.14 8.22 7.96
CA PHE A 263 -1.91 8.67 9.34
C PHE A 263 -0.42 8.73 9.68
N TYR A 264 0.33 7.66 9.42
CA TYR A 264 1.77 7.66 9.69
C TYR A 264 2.54 8.59 8.74
N THR A 265 2.03 8.79 7.52
CA THR A 265 2.57 9.79 6.59
C THR A 265 2.41 11.20 7.16
N LEU A 266 1.26 11.53 7.75
CA LEU A 266 1.04 12.77 8.49
C LEU A 266 2.05 12.92 9.65
N ILE A 267 2.16 11.91 10.52
CA ILE A 267 3.12 11.95 11.65
C ILE A 267 4.55 12.19 11.16
N ASN A 268 4.99 11.48 10.12
CA ASN A 268 6.34 11.64 9.58
C ASN A 268 6.57 13.02 8.94
N THR A 269 5.54 13.58 8.31
CA THR A 269 5.60 14.94 7.74
C THR A 269 5.71 15.99 8.84
N LEU A 270 4.89 15.88 9.89
CA LEU A 270 4.93 16.78 11.06
C LEU A 270 6.27 16.68 11.80
N LYS A 271 6.80 15.46 11.93
CA LYS A 271 8.14 15.22 12.49
C LYS A 271 9.23 15.90 11.66
N SER A 272 9.21 15.71 10.35
CA SER A 272 10.19 16.32 9.43
C SER A 272 10.10 17.84 9.42
N SER A 273 8.92 18.39 9.76
CA SER A 273 8.67 19.82 9.93
C SER A 273 9.02 20.35 11.33
N GLY A 274 9.50 19.50 12.24
CA GLY A 274 9.88 19.88 13.61
C GLY A 274 8.69 20.12 14.56
N ILE A 275 7.46 19.80 14.16
CA ILE A 275 6.25 19.99 14.98
C ILE A 275 6.13 18.89 16.05
N ILE A 276 6.46 17.65 15.68
CA ILE A 276 6.46 16.51 16.60
C ILE A 276 7.89 16.01 16.73
N ALA A 277 8.38 15.85 17.97
CA ALA A 277 9.75 15.41 18.23
C ALA A 277 9.80 14.03 18.88
N GLY A 278 10.87 13.29 18.62
CA GLY A 278 11.24 12.09 19.39
C GLY A 278 10.45 10.81 19.08
N ILE A 279 9.59 10.81 18.07
CA ILE A 279 8.75 9.65 17.69
C ILE A 279 9.26 9.00 16.41
N GLU A 280 9.17 7.68 16.34
CA GLU A 280 9.38 6.87 15.15
C GLU A 280 8.12 6.07 14.83
N THR A 281 7.71 6.04 13.55
CA THR A 281 6.56 5.24 13.08
C THR A 281 6.99 3.92 12.43
N LYS A 282 8.29 3.65 12.38
CA LYS A 282 8.88 2.43 11.80
C LYS A 282 9.97 1.95 12.74
N THR A 283 10.03 0.65 12.96
CA THR A 283 11.06 0.00 13.76
C THR A 283 12.33 -0.22 12.95
N ASP A 284 13.45 -0.37 13.65
CA ASP A 284 14.74 -0.74 13.08
C ASP A 284 15.39 -1.86 13.90
N LYS A 285 16.56 -2.32 13.47
CA LYS A 285 17.32 -3.35 14.18
C LYS A 285 17.69 -2.94 15.62
N LYS A 286 17.83 -1.64 15.90
CA LYS A 286 18.15 -1.16 17.26
C LYS A 286 16.94 -1.33 18.17
N PHE A 287 15.73 -1.02 17.68
CA PHE A 287 14.49 -1.30 18.37
C PHE A 287 14.35 -2.78 18.73
N GLU A 288 14.51 -3.67 17.74
CA GLU A 288 14.41 -5.12 17.95
C GLU A 288 15.42 -5.63 18.98
N THR A 289 16.67 -5.16 18.87
CA THR A 289 17.74 -5.48 19.83
C THR A 289 17.38 -5.01 21.24
N MET A 290 16.77 -3.82 21.37
CA MET A 290 16.37 -3.29 22.67
C MET A 290 15.26 -4.11 23.31
N ILE A 291 14.24 -4.51 22.55
CA ILE A 291 13.16 -5.39 23.02
C ILE A 291 13.75 -6.70 23.57
N LEU A 292 14.66 -7.34 22.81
CA LEU A 292 15.32 -8.58 23.24
C LEU A 292 16.17 -8.38 24.50
N ASN A 293 16.92 -7.28 24.58
CA ASN A 293 17.76 -6.99 25.75
C ASN A 293 16.93 -6.75 27.00
N LEU A 294 15.80 -6.03 26.90
CA LEU A 294 14.90 -5.79 28.03
C LEU A 294 14.24 -7.08 28.55
N GLN A 295 14.12 -8.12 27.71
CA GLN A 295 13.64 -9.44 28.12
C GLN A 295 14.70 -10.22 28.90
N ASN A 296 16.00 -9.92 28.71
CA ASN A 296 17.10 -10.66 29.32
C ASN A 296 17.06 -10.59 30.87
N PRO A 297 17.15 -11.74 31.58
CA PRO A 297 17.19 -11.77 33.05
C PRO A 297 18.35 -11.01 33.69
N MET A 298 19.43 -10.77 32.93
CA MET A 298 20.61 -10.03 33.39
C MET A 298 20.49 -8.51 33.14
N PHE A 299 19.38 -8.02 32.57
CA PHE A 299 19.18 -6.59 32.38
C PHE A 299 19.03 -5.89 33.74
N PRO A 300 19.76 -4.80 34.03
CA PRO A 300 19.70 -4.14 35.35
C PRO A 300 18.28 -3.68 35.70
N GLU A 301 17.76 -4.15 36.84
CA GLU A 301 16.38 -3.89 37.26
C GLU A 301 16.08 -2.39 37.43
N ASP A 302 17.03 -1.61 37.95
CA ASP A 302 16.90 -0.16 38.14
C ASP A 302 16.82 0.61 36.81
N LYS A 303 17.26 -0.01 35.71
CA LYS A 303 17.22 0.57 34.35
C LYS A 303 16.05 0.09 33.52
N LEU A 304 15.36 -0.98 33.94
CA LEU A 304 14.32 -1.62 33.13
C LEU A 304 13.16 -0.66 32.83
N THR A 305 12.58 -0.06 33.86
CA THR A 305 11.42 0.85 33.71
C THR A 305 11.76 2.09 32.89
N PRO A 306 12.85 2.85 33.19
CA PRO A 306 13.20 4.02 32.39
C PRO A 306 13.50 3.69 30.92
N ALA A 307 14.15 2.55 30.66
CA ALA A 307 14.45 2.12 29.31
C ALA A 307 13.18 1.75 28.52
N LEU A 308 12.23 1.05 29.15
CA LEU A 308 10.96 0.71 28.53
C LEU A 308 10.09 1.96 28.28
N VAL A 309 10.01 2.88 29.24
CA VAL A 309 9.32 4.17 29.07
C VAL A 309 9.92 4.97 27.92
N SER A 310 11.25 5.05 27.84
CA SER A 310 11.92 5.69 26.70
C SER A 310 11.60 5.01 25.37
N LEU A 311 11.44 3.68 25.36
CA LEU A 311 11.08 2.93 24.15
C LEU A 311 9.63 3.21 23.74
N ILE A 312 8.69 3.23 24.68
CA ILE A 312 7.29 3.58 24.44
C ILE A 312 7.17 5.02 23.92
N GLN A 313 7.86 5.98 24.53
CA GLN A 313 7.85 7.37 24.07
C GLN A 313 8.37 7.51 22.63
N LYS A 314 9.38 6.72 22.28
CA LYS A 314 9.97 6.75 20.94
C LYS A 314 9.16 5.97 19.91
N PHE A 315 8.56 4.85 20.29
CA PHE A 315 7.80 3.96 19.41
C PHE A 315 6.39 3.71 19.97
N PRO A 316 5.55 4.75 20.10
CA PRO A 316 4.27 4.66 20.79
C PRO A 316 3.24 3.79 20.05
N PHE A 317 3.45 3.53 18.76
CA PHE A 317 2.52 2.72 17.97
C PHE A 317 2.89 1.22 17.95
N GLU A 318 4.01 0.84 18.56
CA GLU A 318 4.53 -0.53 18.50
C GLU A 318 3.97 -1.38 19.64
N LYS A 319 3.12 -2.35 19.29
CA LYS A 319 2.44 -3.25 20.23
C LYS A 319 3.41 -4.01 21.14
N SER A 320 4.57 -4.39 20.62
CA SER A 320 5.59 -5.16 21.34
C SER A 320 6.14 -4.43 22.57
N CYS A 321 6.17 -3.09 22.57
CA CYS A 321 6.52 -2.31 23.75
C CYS A 321 5.57 -2.57 24.92
N TYR A 322 4.26 -2.59 24.63
CA TYR A 322 3.21 -2.77 25.63
C TYR A 322 3.06 -4.22 26.05
N GLU A 323 3.26 -5.18 25.13
CA GLU A 323 3.37 -6.60 25.46
C GLU A 323 4.53 -6.87 26.42
N LEU A 324 5.68 -6.25 26.19
CA LEU A 324 6.82 -6.32 27.09
C LEU A 324 6.52 -5.69 28.45
N ALA A 325 5.86 -4.53 28.49
CA ALA A 325 5.43 -3.89 29.74
C ALA A 325 4.54 -4.82 30.57
N ARG A 326 3.52 -5.43 29.92
CA ARG A 326 2.63 -6.41 30.55
C ARG A 326 3.39 -7.62 31.07
N SER A 327 4.33 -8.14 30.29
CA SER A 327 5.15 -9.28 30.69
C SER A 327 6.05 -8.98 31.90
N LYS A 328 6.58 -7.77 32.03
CA LYS A 328 7.52 -7.40 33.10
C LYS A 328 6.83 -6.92 34.37
N PHE A 329 5.70 -6.22 34.24
CA PHE A 329 5.05 -5.53 35.36
C PHE A 329 3.63 -6.01 35.64
N GLY A 330 3.09 -6.90 34.82
CA GLY A 330 1.70 -7.37 34.90
C GLY A 330 0.72 -6.46 34.17
N GLU A 331 -0.55 -6.85 34.13
CA GLU A 331 -1.64 -6.09 33.51
C GLU A 331 -2.20 -5.04 34.49
N THR A 332 -1.44 -3.96 34.73
CA THR A 332 -1.84 -2.87 35.63
C THR A 332 -2.75 -1.85 34.92
N GLU A 333 -3.50 -1.06 35.70
CA GLU A 333 -4.32 0.04 35.15
C GLU A 333 -3.44 1.10 34.44
N GLU A 334 -2.22 1.32 34.91
CA GLU A 334 -1.22 2.17 34.25
C GLU A 334 -0.91 1.69 32.82
N ILE A 335 -0.65 0.39 32.67
CA ILE A 335 -0.31 -0.22 31.37
C ILE A 335 -1.52 -0.26 30.45
N LYS A 336 -2.72 -0.54 30.98
CA LYS A 336 -3.96 -0.46 30.20
C LYS A 336 -4.21 0.96 29.70
N ALA A 337 -4.10 1.97 30.58
CA ALA A 337 -4.35 3.36 30.22
C ALA A 337 -3.44 3.84 29.09
N VAL A 338 -2.13 3.60 29.20
CA VAL A 338 -1.18 4.03 28.18
C VAL A 338 -1.28 3.21 26.88
N SER A 339 -1.54 1.91 26.96
CA SER A 339 -1.70 1.07 25.76
C SER A 339 -2.97 1.41 25.00
N SER A 340 -4.11 1.54 25.68
CA SER A 340 -5.36 1.98 25.05
C SER A 340 -5.23 3.36 24.43
N TYR A 341 -4.55 4.29 25.09
CA TYR A 341 -4.39 5.65 24.58
C TYR A 341 -3.63 5.69 23.23
N PHE A 342 -2.54 4.94 23.08
CA PHE A 342 -1.76 4.95 21.83
C PHE A 342 -2.22 3.94 20.79
N LEU A 343 -2.68 2.75 21.22
CA LEU A 343 -3.03 1.65 20.32
C LEU A 343 -4.50 1.69 19.89
N GLY A 344 -5.40 2.26 20.71
CA GLY A 344 -6.85 2.19 20.51
C GLY A 344 -7.45 1.00 21.24
#